data_AF-A0AAN7XGY2-F1
#
_entry.id   AF-A0AAN7XGY2-F1
#
_cell.length_a   1.000
_cell.length_b   1.000
_cell.length_c   1.000
_cell.angle_alpha   90.00
_cell.angle_beta   90.00
_cell.angle_gamma   90.00
#
_symmetry.space_group_name_H-M   'P 1'
#
loop_
_entity.id
_entity.type
_entity.pdbx_description
1 polymer ?
#
loop_
_entity_poly.entity_id
_entity_poly.type
_entity_poly.pdbx_seq_one_letter_code
_entity_poly.pdbx_strand_id
1 'polypeptide(L)'
;MAQGKRGIMGKIIFYEEMNFSGRHLECSEDYADLRCLLKQCNSIRVESGCFMIYDQPNFSGNQYCLKRGEYPDSQYWMGTDTVFSVASSQPMPGRSACACISGSSSEGR
;
A
#
# COMPACT_ATOMS: atom_id res chain seq x y z
N MET A 1 -13.58 -26.27 -3.52
CA MET A 1 -13.24 -25.31 -2.45
C MET A 1 -11.73 -25.36 -2.25
N ALA A 2 -11.00 -24.36 -2.71
CA ALA A 2 -9.61 -24.04 -2.38
C ALA A 2 -9.10 -23.08 -3.47
N GLN A 3 -9.44 -21.79 -3.37
CA GLN A 3 -8.63 -20.79 -4.06
C GLN A 3 -7.35 -20.65 -3.24
N GLY A 4 -6.34 -21.46 -3.60
CA GLY A 4 -4.99 -21.27 -3.13
C GLY A 4 -4.46 -19.95 -3.69
N LYS A 5 -4.82 -18.82 -3.05
CA LYS A 5 -4.07 -17.58 -3.21
C LYS A 5 -2.67 -17.90 -2.68
N ARG A 6 -1.71 -18.11 -3.58
CA ARG A 6 -0.28 -18.16 -3.23
C ARG A 6 -0.01 -16.91 -2.42
N GLY A 7 0.17 -17.11 -1.11
CA GLY A 7 0.33 -16.05 -0.12
C GLY A 7 1.39 -15.09 -0.60
N ILE A 8 0.93 -13.91 -0.94
CA ILE A 8 1.77 -12.72 -1.02
C ILE A 8 2.35 -12.53 0.37
N MET A 9 3.65 -12.78 0.51
CA MET A 9 4.39 -12.50 1.74
C MET A 9 4.71 -11.00 1.83
N GLY A 10 3.67 -10.18 1.67
CA GLY A 10 3.72 -8.74 1.87
C GLY A 10 3.11 -8.40 3.22
N LYS A 11 3.69 -7.43 3.92
CA LYS A 11 3.16 -6.90 5.17
C LYS A 11 3.20 -5.38 5.14
N ILE A 12 2.04 -4.75 5.27
CA ILE A 12 1.87 -3.30 5.39
C ILE A 12 1.16 -2.99 6.70
N ILE A 13 1.58 -1.89 7.33
CA ILE A 13 1.07 -1.42 8.61
C ILE A 13 0.68 0.04 8.44
N PHE A 14 -0.59 0.35 8.69
CA PHE A 14 -1.13 1.70 8.69
C PHE A 14 -1.22 2.20 10.13
N TYR A 15 -0.85 3.44 10.40
CA TYR A 15 -0.88 4.05 11.73
C TYR A 15 -1.79 5.28 11.71
N GLU A 16 -2.62 5.42 12.74
CA GLU A 16 -3.53 6.55 12.89
C GLU A 16 -2.83 7.86 13.30
N GLU A 17 -1.58 7.79 13.80
CA GLU A 17 -0.75 8.97 14.11
C GLU A 17 0.51 9.02 13.23
N MET A 18 1.17 10.18 13.23
CA MET A 18 2.48 10.37 12.59
C MET A 18 3.59 9.60 13.33
N ASN A 19 4.74 9.40 12.69
CA ASN A 19 5.91 8.75 13.30
C ASN A 19 5.63 7.33 13.85
N PHE A 20 4.75 6.56 13.21
CA PHE A 20 4.43 5.18 13.57
C PHE A 20 3.92 5.01 15.01
N SER A 21 3.20 6.01 15.51
CA SER A 21 2.61 6.01 16.85
C SER A 21 1.10 5.73 16.81
N GLY A 22 0.52 5.58 18.01
CA GLY A 22 -0.92 5.41 18.17
C GLY A 22 -1.42 4.03 17.77
N ARG A 23 -2.68 3.95 17.35
CA ARG A 23 -3.30 2.72 16.88
C ARG A 23 -2.81 2.40 15.47
N HIS A 24 -2.57 1.12 15.23
CA HIS A 24 -2.13 0.63 13.93
C HIS A 24 -2.95 -0.55 13.43
N LEU A 25 -3.01 -0.69 12.11
CA LEU A 25 -3.67 -1.77 11.40
C LEU A 25 -2.65 -2.49 10.52
N GLU A 26 -2.42 -3.76 10.80
CA GLU A 26 -1.55 -4.62 9.99
C GLU A 26 -2.39 -5.35 8.95
N CYS A 27 -2.07 -5.14 7.67
CA CYS A 27 -2.69 -5.83 6.54
C CYS A 27 -1.63 -6.66 5.82
N SER A 28 -1.94 -7.93 5.58
CA SER A 28 -1.13 -8.83 4.75
C SER A 28 -1.83 -9.21 3.44
N GLU A 29 -3.08 -8.81 3.28
CA GLU A 29 -3.98 -9.20 2.20
C GLU A 29 -4.64 -7.98 1.55
N ASP A 30 -5.36 -8.21 0.45
CA ASP A 30 -6.17 -7.19 -0.20
C ASP A 30 -7.46 -6.86 0.59
N TYR A 31 -7.68 -5.58 0.86
CA TYR A 31 -8.90 -5.04 1.46
C TYR A 31 -9.56 -4.02 0.52
N ALA A 32 -10.78 -4.31 0.10
CA ALA A 32 -11.59 -3.42 -0.72
C ALA A 32 -12.25 -2.28 0.09
N ASP A 33 -12.28 -2.40 1.42
CA ASP A 33 -12.79 -1.36 2.32
C ASP A 33 -12.02 -1.39 3.64
N LEU A 34 -11.25 -0.34 3.89
CA LEU A 34 -10.49 -0.13 5.13
C LEU A 34 -11.21 0.78 6.11
N ARG A 35 -12.33 1.43 5.74
CA ARG A 35 -13.04 2.40 6.59
C ARG A 35 -13.52 1.80 7.91
N CYS A 36 -13.85 0.51 7.90
CA CYS A 36 -14.26 -0.22 9.09
C CYS A 36 -13.07 -0.54 10.04
N LEU A 37 -11.86 -0.64 9.48
CA LEU A 37 -10.66 -1.08 10.19
C LEU A 37 -9.78 0.10 10.63
N LEU A 38 -9.73 1.15 9.80
CA LEU A 38 -8.91 2.34 9.97
C LEU A 38 -9.77 3.58 9.71
N LYS A 39 -9.80 4.52 10.66
CA LYS A 39 -10.54 5.79 10.47
C LYS A 39 -9.69 6.84 9.76
N GLN A 40 -8.40 6.88 10.08
CA GLN A 40 -7.44 7.82 9.52
C GLN A 40 -6.04 7.19 9.47
N CYS A 41 -5.21 7.65 8.54
CA CYS A 41 -3.88 7.15 8.28
C CYS A 41 -2.89 8.31 8.20
N ASN A 42 -2.01 8.44 9.18
CA ASN A 42 -1.02 9.52 9.24
C ASN A 42 0.41 9.03 9.03
N SER A 43 0.70 7.75 9.30
CA SER A 43 1.96 7.12 8.91
C SER A 43 1.76 5.68 8.41
N ILE A 44 2.63 5.20 7.52
CA ILE A 44 2.55 3.87 6.92
C ILE A 44 3.91 3.20 6.95
N ARG A 45 3.96 1.94 7.31
CA ARG A 45 5.18 1.12 7.27
C ARG A 45 4.95 -0.11 6.41
N VAL A 46 5.76 -0.28 5.38
CA VAL A 46 5.74 -1.48 4.54
C VAL A 46 6.95 -2.33 4.91
N GLU A 47 6.71 -3.40 5.65
CA GLU A 47 7.75 -4.35 6.09
C GLU A 47 8.28 -5.18 4.92
N SER A 48 7.38 -5.67 4.06
CA SER A 48 7.72 -6.50 2.91
C SER A 48 6.67 -6.39 1.81
N GLY A 49 7.08 -6.56 0.54
CA GLY A 49 6.19 -6.49 -0.61
C GLY A 49 5.96 -5.06 -1.12
N CYS A 50 4.99 -4.95 -2.03
CA CYS A 50 4.53 -3.68 -2.58
C CYS A 50 3.00 -3.67 -2.55
N PHE A 51 2.45 -2.55 -2.13
CA PHE A 51 1.02 -2.36 -1.95
C PHE A 51 0.56 -1.20 -2.80
N MET A 52 -0.68 -1.27 -3.25
CA MET A 52 -1.35 -0.23 -3.99
C MET A 52 -2.54 0.22 -3.16
N ILE A 53 -2.53 1.47 -2.71
CA ILE A 53 -3.60 2.07 -1.94
C ILE A 53 -4.47 2.94 -2.83
N TYR A 54 -5.73 3.13 -2.42
CA TYR A 54 -6.75 3.81 -3.19
C TYR A 54 -7.48 4.84 -2.33
N ASP A 55 -7.77 6.01 -2.91
CA ASP A 55 -8.58 7.06 -2.28
C ASP A 55 -10.09 6.77 -2.30
N GLN A 56 -10.52 5.71 -2.98
CA GLN A 56 -11.92 5.26 -2.97
C GLN A 56 -12.02 3.78 -2.60
N PRO A 57 -13.19 3.35 -2.06
CA PRO A 57 -13.47 1.93 -1.82
C PRO A 57 -13.47 1.15 -3.14
N ASN A 58 -13.41 -0.18 -3.05
CA ASN A 58 -13.45 -1.08 -4.20
C ASN A 58 -12.30 -0.85 -5.21
N PHE A 59 -11.12 -0.44 -4.76
CA PHE A 59 -9.95 -0.21 -5.62
C PHE A 59 -10.19 0.82 -6.74
N SER A 60 -11.05 1.82 -6.47
CA SER A 60 -11.35 2.90 -7.40
C SER A 60 -10.60 4.19 -7.06
N GLY A 61 -10.66 5.17 -7.95
CA GLY A 61 -10.06 6.49 -7.73
C GLY A 61 -8.56 6.52 -7.97
N ASN A 62 -7.89 7.40 -7.24
CA ASN A 62 -6.45 7.64 -7.31
C ASN A 62 -5.69 6.49 -6.65
N GLN A 63 -4.72 5.93 -7.38
CA GLN A 63 -3.97 4.73 -6.98
C GLN A 63 -2.53 5.11 -6.66
N TYR A 64 -2.00 4.62 -5.54
CA TYR A 64 -0.64 4.93 -5.11
C TYR A 64 0.11 3.67 -4.74
N CYS A 65 1.29 3.50 -5.33
CA CYS A 65 2.14 2.35 -5.07
C CYS A 65 3.10 2.64 -3.91
N LEU A 66 2.85 1.98 -2.79
CA LEU A 66 3.73 1.94 -1.64
C LEU A 66 4.68 0.74 -1.78
N LYS A 67 5.97 1.01 -1.66
CA LYS A 67 7.00 -0.03 -1.64
C LYS A 67 7.43 -0.29 -0.21
N ARG A 68 8.19 -1.37 0.00
CA ARG A 68 8.94 -1.59 1.23
C ARG A 68 9.67 -0.32 1.64
N GLY A 69 9.38 0.17 2.84
CA GLY A 69 9.84 1.46 3.34
C GLY A 69 9.02 1.97 4.53
N GLU A 70 9.54 3.02 5.15
CA GLU A 70 8.94 3.71 6.28
C GLU A 70 8.44 5.08 5.81
N TYR A 71 7.14 5.33 5.97
CA TYR A 71 6.47 6.56 5.57
C TYR A 71 5.92 7.25 6.83
N PRO A 72 6.71 8.11 7.48
CA PRO A 72 6.36 8.70 8.77
C PRO A 72 5.26 9.77 8.68
N ASP A 73 4.94 10.22 7.47
CA ASP A 73 3.97 11.29 7.21
C ASP A 73 3.19 11.04 5.91
N SER A 74 1.92 11.45 5.89
CA SER A 74 1.01 11.25 4.76
C SER A 74 1.43 11.96 3.47
N GLN A 75 2.22 13.04 3.56
CA GLN A 75 2.75 13.74 2.39
C GLN A 75 3.62 12.84 1.49
N TYR A 76 4.13 11.73 2.01
CA TYR A 76 4.94 10.80 1.22
C TYR A 76 4.16 10.02 0.16
N TRP A 77 2.85 9.82 0.35
CA TRP A 77 2.04 9.06 -0.60
C TRP A 77 0.94 9.91 -1.24
N MET A 78 0.29 10.82 -0.49
CA MET A 78 -0.88 11.56 -0.98
C MET A 78 -1.13 12.92 -0.29
N GLY A 79 -0.55 13.17 0.88
CA GLY A 79 -0.96 14.29 1.74
C GLY A 79 -2.43 14.20 2.18
N THR A 80 -3.02 12.99 2.13
CA THR A 80 -4.38 12.71 2.58
C THR A 80 -4.37 11.68 3.69
N ASP A 81 -5.08 11.97 4.76
CA ASP A 81 -5.18 11.09 5.93
C ASP A 81 -6.14 9.92 5.69
N THR A 82 -6.69 9.76 4.47
CA THR A 82 -7.77 8.79 4.21
C THR A 82 -7.37 7.73 3.20
N VAL A 83 -7.30 6.48 3.65
CA VAL A 83 -7.05 5.30 2.80
C VAL A 83 -8.30 4.43 2.81
N PHE A 84 -8.88 4.16 1.64
CA PHE A 84 -10.14 3.42 1.52
C PHE A 84 -9.98 1.97 1.08
N SER A 85 -9.04 1.67 0.19
CA SER A 85 -8.73 0.30 -0.21
C SER A 85 -7.22 0.08 -0.29
N VAL A 86 -6.77 -1.16 -0.05
CA VAL A 86 -5.38 -1.58 -0.27
C VAL A 86 -5.34 -2.91 -0.99
N ALA A 87 -4.56 -3.00 -2.06
CA ALA A 87 -4.28 -4.22 -2.80
C ALA A 87 -2.79 -4.51 -2.76
N SER A 88 -2.39 -5.74 -2.43
CA SER A 88 -1.00 -6.13 -2.63
C SER A 88 -0.71 -6.27 -4.13
N SER A 89 0.35 -5.62 -4.58
CA SER A 89 0.85 -5.77 -5.94
C SER A 89 1.61 -7.08 -6.06
N GLN A 90 1.00 -8.11 -6.67
CA GLN A 90 1.70 -9.36 -6.97
C GLN A 90 2.59 -9.20 -8.20
N PRO A 91 3.88 -9.55 -8.13
CA PRO A 91 4.64 -9.84 -9.34
C PRO A 91 4.06 -11.14 -9.94
N MET A 92 3.26 -11.01 -11.00
CA MET A 92 2.75 -12.18 -11.72
C MET A 92 3.93 -12.88 -12.44
N PRO A 93 4.09 -14.21 -12.32
CA PRO A 93 5.10 -14.93 -13.10
C PRO A 93 4.76 -14.80 -14.59
N GLY A 94 5.56 -14.04 -15.34
CA GLY A 94 5.38 -13.80 -16.77
C GLY A 94 4.88 -12.39 -17.16
N ARG A 95 4.58 -11.51 -16.20
CA ARG A 95 4.38 -10.08 -16.47
C ARG A 95 5.37 -9.32 -15.61
N SER A 96 6.23 -8.51 -16.25
CA SER A 96 7.27 -7.71 -15.59
C SER A 96 6.69 -7.07 -14.33
N ALA A 97 7.25 -7.45 -13.18
CA ALA A 97 6.85 -7.00 -11.87
C ALA A 97 6.89 -5.47 -11.87
N CYS A 98 5.73 -4.84 -11.86
CA CYS A 98 5.61 -3.40 -11.72
C CYS A 98 6.47 -2.60 -12.72
N ALA A 99 6.05 -2.57 -13.99
CA ALA A 99 6.52 -1.55 -14.93
C ALA A 99 6.15 -0.11 -14.50
N CYS A 100 5.36 0.07 -13.43
CA CYS A 100 4.83 1.38 -13.04
C CYS A 100 5.80 2.26 -12.23
N ILE A 101 6.98 1.77 -11.85
CA ILE A 101 7.99 2.59 -11.14
C ILE A 101 9.43 2.25 -11.56
N SER A 102 9.65 1.82 -12.80
CA SER A 102 10.83 2.32 -13.50
C SER A 102 10.55 3.78 -13.79
N GLY A 103 10.77 4.63 -12.78
CA GLY A 103 11.39 5.89 -13.11
C GLY A 103 12.65 5.50 -13.85
N SER A 104 12.64 5.67 -15.18
CA SER A 104 13.87 5.87 -15.90
C SER A 104 14.56 7.02 -15.18
N SER A 105 15.46 6.70 -14.26
CA SER A 105 16.57 7.59 -13.99
C SER A 105 17.36 7.56 -15.28
N SER A 106 16.94 8.40 -16.24
CA SER A 106 17.82 8.88 -17.28
C SER A 106 18.79 9.82 -16.58
N GLU A 107 19.74 9.26 -15.85
CA GLU A 107 21.02 9.93 -15.64
C GLU A 107 21.67 9.98 -17.03
N GLY A 108 21.70 11.16 -17.65
CA GLY A 108 22.18 11.28 -19.02
C GLY A 108 21.94 12.63 -19.68
N ARG A 109 22.47 13.71 -19.09
CA ARG A 109 23.40 14.66 -19.73
C ARG A 109 23.78 15.79 -18.79
#